data_AF-F6I3X6-F1
#
_entry.id   AF-F6I3X6-F1
#
_cell.length_a   1.000
_cell.length_b   1.000
_cell.length_c   1.000
_cell.angle_alpha   90.00
_cell.angle_beta   90.00
_cell.angle_gamma   90.00
#
_symmetry.space_group_name_H-M   'P 1'
#
loop_
_entity.id
_entity.type
_entity.pdbx_description
1 polymer ?
#
loop_
_entity_poly.entity_id
_entity_poly.type
_entity_poly.pdbx_seq_one_letter_code
_entity_poly.pdbx_strand_id
1 'polypeptide(L)'
;MPEGFLERTNNRGMVVKSWAPQVAVLRHQSVGGFVTHCGWNSVLEAVSVGVPMVAWPLHTEQHLNKVVLVENMKMAIGVEQRNGDRFVSGAELER
;
A
#
# COMPACT_ATOMS: atom_id res chain seq x y z
N MET A 1 -2.65 5.28 -17.55
CA MET A 1 -3.58 6.00 -16.65
C MET A 1 -4.74 6.50 -17.48
N PRO A 2 -5.95 6.61 -16.91
CA PRO A 2 -7.07 7.24 -17.60
C PRO A 2 -6.73 8.66 -18.06
N GLU A 3 -7.28 9.08 -19.20
CA GLU A 3 -7.11 10.45 -19.70
C GLU A 3 -7.56 11.47 -18.64
N GLY A 4 -6.81 12.57 -18.51
CA GLY A 4 -7.07 13.64 -17.54
C GLY A 4 -6.78 13.32 -16.06
N PHE A 5 -6.17 12.16 -15.76
CA PHE A 5 -5.97 11.73 -14.35
C PHE A 5 -5.10 12.70 -13.54
N LEU A 6 -4.01 13.19 -14.14
CA LEU A 6 -3.08 14.09 -13.44
C LEU A 6 -3.74 15.45 -13.19
N GLU A 7 -4.45 15.98 -14.17
CA GLU A 7 -5.18 17.23 -14.07
C GLU A 7 -6.26 17.16 -12.99
N ARG A 8 -7.02 16.06 -12.93
CA ARG A 8 -8.06 15.86 -11.92
C ARG A 8 -7.53 15.68 -10.49
N THR A 9 -6.25 15.33 -10.32
CA THR A 9 -5.68 14.99 -9.00
C THR A 9 -4.56 15.92 -8.53
N ASN A 10 -4.13 16.90 -9.34
CA ASN A 10 -2.96 17.74 -9.09
C ASN A 10 -2.95 18.52 -7.76
N ASN A 11 -4.11 18.79 -7.16
CA ASN A 11 -4.25 19.55 -5.93
C ASN A 11 -4.27 18.70 -4.66
N ARG A 12 -4.33 17.37 -4.81
CA ARG A 12 -4.45 16.41 -3.70
C ARG A 12 -3.56 15.19 -3.82
N GLY A 13 -2.87 15.03 -4.94
CA GLY A 13 -2.04 13.87 -5.23
C GLY A 13 -0.85 14.25 -6.10
N MET A 14 0.23 13.49 -5.94
CA MET A 14 1.46 13.62 -6.72
C MET A 14 1.80 12.25 -7.30
N VAL A 15 2.13 12.21 -8.59
CA VAL A 15 2.59 11.00 -9.28
C VAL A 15 4.08 11.13 -9.56
N VAL A 16 4.87 10.27 -8.91
CA VAL A 16 6.31 10.15 -9.16
C VAL A 16 6.52 8.94 -10.07
N LYS A 17 7.23 9.13 -11.20
CA LYS A 17 7.52 8.04 -12.14
C LYS A 17 8.74 7.25 -11.68
N SER A 18 8.68 5.94 -11.86
CA SER A 18 9.74 4.98 -11.59
C SER A 18 10.11 4.80 -10.11
N TRP A 19 10.62 5.83 -9.44
CA TRP A 19 11.13 5.71 -8.07
C TRP A 19 10.93 6.97 -7.24
N ALA A 20 10.60 6.78 -5.97
CA ALA A 20 10.53 7.82 -4.95
C ALA A 20 11.38 7.40 -3.73
N PRO A 21 11.92 8.36 -2.94
CA PRO A 21 12.73 8.05 -1.76
C PRO A 21 11.87 7.49 -0.61
N GLN A 22 11.45 6.24 -0.72
CA GLN A 22 10.45 5.58 0.16
C GLN A 22 10.76 5.74 1.64
N VAL A 23 12.01 5.50 2.07
CA VAL A 23 12.41 5.66 3.47
C VAL A 23 12.22 7.10 3.95
N ALA A 24 12.57 8.09 3.13
CA ALA A 24 12.38 9.50 3.48
C ALA A 24 10.90 9.88 3.51
N VAL A 25 10.10 9.35 2.59
CA VAL A 25 8.64 9.53 2.57
C VAL A 25 8.00 8.93 3.82
N LEU A 26 8.28 7.66 4.14
CA LEU A 26 7.70 6.97 5.31
C LEU A 26 8.10 7.62 6.64
N ARG A 27 9.29 8.22 6.73
CA ARG A 27 9.74 8.97 7.93
C ARG A 27 9.08 10.34 8.07
N HIS A 28 8.42 10.85 7.04
CA HIS A 28 7.85 12.19 7.05
C HIS A 28 6.56 12.22 7.89
N GLN A 29 6.46 13.18 8.83
CA GLN A 29 5.34 13.27 9.77
C GLN A 29 3.96 13.45 9.11
N SER A 30 3.92 13.96 7.88
CA SER A 30 2.66 14.09 7.11
C SER A 30 2.16 12.79 6.50
N VAL A 31 2.93 11.68 6.55
CA VAL A 31 2.49 10.40 6.02
C VAL A 31 1.63 9.69 7.05
N GLY A 32 0.34 9.56 6.73
CA GLY A 32 -0.65 8.88 7.58
C GLY A 32 -0.86 7.39 7.27
N GLY A 33 -0.31 6.87 6.16
CA GLY A 33 -0.49 5.47 5.79
C GLY A 33 0.27 5.06 4.53
N PHE A 34 0.42 3.75 4.33
CA PHE A 34 1.20 3.17 3.25
C PHE A 34 0.47 1.99 2.58
N VAL A 35 0.08 2.15 1.31
CA VAL A 35 -0.38 1.03 0.48
C VAL A 35 0.83 0.26 0.00
N THR A 36 0.93 -1.02 0.35
CA THR A 36 2.13 -1.82 0.10
C THR A 36 1.81 -3.20 -0.43
N HIS A 37 2.66 -3.66 -1.34
CA HIS A 37 2.69 -5.05 -1.79
C HIS A 37 3.20 -6.05 -0.74
N CYS A 38 3.50 -5.61 0.48
CA CYS A 38 3.92 -6.45 1.60
C CYS A 38 5.28 -7.15 1.42
N GLY A 39 6.16 -6.63 0.57
CA GLY A 39 7.56 -7.06 0.54
C GLY A 39 8.25 -6.75 1.88
N TRP A 40 9.02 -7.70 2.42
CA TRP A 40 9.49 -7.65 3.81
C TRP A 40 10.31 -6.39 4.15
N ASN A 41 11.14 -5.90 3.23
CA ASN A 41 11.91 -4.66 3.44
C ASN A 41 10.99 -3.44 3.61
N SER A 42 10.01 -3.26 2.72
CA SER A 42 9.01 -2.19 2.82
C SER A 42 8.19 -2.28 4.10
N VAL A 43 7.88 -3.51 4.54
CA VAL A 43 7.20 -3.75 5.81
C VAL A 43 8.05 -3.27 6.99
N LEU A 44 9.32 -3.68 7.05
CA LEU A 44 10.23 -3.26 8.12
C LEU A 44 10.44 -1.75 8.14
N GLU A 45 10.57 -1.11 6.98
CA GLU A 45 10.67 0.35 6.87
C GLU A 45 9.45 1.02 7.52
N ALA A 46 8.23 0.62 7.16
CA ALA A 46 7.01 1.20 7.70
C ALA A 46 6.80 0.92 9.20
N VAL A 47 7.06 -0.32 9.64
CA VAL A 47 6.97 -0.73 11.05
C VAL A 47 7.95 0.08 11.91
N SER A 48 9.17 0.31 11.43
CA SER A 48 10.21 1.04 12.18
C SER A 48 9.85 2.49 12.51
N VAL A 49 8.91 3.07 11.75
CA VAL A 49 8.43 4.45 11.92
C VAL A 49 6.95 4.52 12.33
N GLY A 50 6.32 3.39 12.59
CA GLY A 50 4.93 3.32 13.05
C GLY A 50 3.88 3.72 12.01
N VAL A 51 4.17 3.59 10.71
CA VAL A 51 3.20 3.95 9.66
C VAL A 51 2.23 2.77 9.42
N PRO A 52 0.90 2.98 9.56
CA PRO A 52 -0.08 1.95 9.29
C PRO A 52 -0.17 1.63 7.79
N MET A 53 -0.59 0.42 7.45
CA MET A 53 -0.54 -0.10 6.08
C MET A 53 -1.90 -0.52 5.52
N VAL A 54 -2.02 -0.43 4.20
CA VAL A 54 -3.01 -1.17 3.42
C VAL A 54 -2.26 -2.27 2.69
N ALA A 55 -2.53 -3.52 3.07
CA ALA A 55 -1.80 -4.70 2.61
C ALA A 55 -2.41 -5.25 1.31
N TRP A 56 -1.70 -5.07 0.20
CA TRP A 56 -2.10 -5.49 -1.15
C TRP A 56 -1.03 -6.39 -1.79
N PRO A 57 -0.89 -7.66 -1.36
CA PRO A 57 0.17 -8.57 -1.82
C PRO A 57 0.05 -8.93 -3.30
N LEU A 58 1.16 -9.20 -3.98
CA LEU A 58 1.19 -9.54 -5.42
C LEU A 58 1.76 -10.94 -5.71
N HIS A 59 2.83 -11.34 -5.01
CA HIS A 59 3.52 -12.62 -5.27
C HIS A 59 4.39 -13.10 -4.09
N THR A 60 4.95 -14.31 -4.23
CA THR A 60 5.88 -14.94 -3.27
C THR A 60 5.29 -14.99 -1.85
N GLU A 61 6.05 -14.58 -0.83
CA GLU A 61 5.68 -14.63 0.59
C GLU A 61 4.80 -13.46 1.03
N GLN A 62 4.50 -12.52 0.15
CA GLN A 62 3.75 -11.29 0.48
C GLN A 62 2.36 -11.59 1.06
N HIS A 63 1.73 -12.68 0.65
CA HIS A 63 0.45 -13.12 1.22
C HIS A 63 0.59 -13.57 2.68
N LEU A 64 1.70 -14.25 3.02
CA LEU A 64 2.01 -14.61 4.40
C LEU A 64 2.32 -13.35 5.22
N ASN A 65 3.07 -12.40 4.65
CA ASN A 65 3.34 -11.12 5.30
C ASN A 65 2.05 -10.34 5.57
N LYS A 66 1.09 -10.30 4.63
CA LYS A 66 -0.25 -9.72 4.83
C LYS A 66 -0.92 -10.35 6.05
N VAL A 67 -0.95 -11.68 6.15
CA VAL A 67 -1.57 -12.39 7.28
C VAL A 67 -0.93 -11.96 8.60
N VAL A 68 0.39 -11.94 8.69
CA VAL A 68 1.10 -11.50 9.91
C VAL A 68 0.76 -10.04 10.27
N LEU A 69 0.75 -9.14 9.29
CA LEU A 69 0.48 -7.72 9.49
C LEU A 69 -0.95 -7.45 9.99
N VAL A 70 -1.93 -8.16 9.44
CA VAL A 70 -3.36 -7.99 9.75
C VAL A 70 -3.75 -8.76 11.01
N GLU A 71 -3.33 -10.01 11.12
CA GLU A 71 -3.80 -10.92 12.17
C GLU A 71 -2.98 -10.82 13.45
N ASN A 72 -1.65 -10.65 13.35
CA ASN A 72 -0.78 -10.63 14.53
C ASN A 72 -0.40 -9.20 14.94
N MET A 73 0.13 -8.41 14.01
CA MET A 73 0.68 -7.07 14.34
C MET A 73 -0.38 -6.00 14.48
N LYS A 74 -1.58 -6.19 13.89
CA LYS A 74 -2.67 -5.19 13.87
C LYS A 74 -2.24 -3.85 13.28
N MET A 75 -1.31 -3.88 12.33
CA MET A 75 -0.75 -2.69 11.67
C MET A 75 -1.26 -2.48 10.25
N ALA A 76 -2.10 -3.39 9.74
CA ALA A 76 -2.62 -3.29 8.39
C ALA A 76 -4.10 -3.64 8.28
N ILE A 77 -4.74 -3.04 7.27
CA ILE A 77 -6.00 -3.51 6.70
C ILE A 77 -5.66 -4.28 5.42
N GLY A 78 -6.17 -5.50 5.29
CA GLY A 78 -5.94 -6.34 4.13
C GLY A 78 -6.91 -6.02 3.00
N VAL A 79 -6.41 -5.98 1.76
CA VAL A 79 -7.24 -5.87 0.56
C VAL A 79 -7.54 -7.26 0.01
N GLU A 80 -8.80 -7.51 -0.33
CA GLU A 80 -9.23 -8.76 -0.95
C GLU A 80 -9.17 -8.70 -2.48
N GLN A 81 -8.57 -9.73 -3.07
CA GLN A 81 -8.41 -9.86 -4.52
C GLN A 81 -9.45 -10.82 -5.08
N ARG A 82 -9.91 -10.55 -6.30
CA ARG A 82 -10.79 -11.43 -7.04
C ARG A 82 -10.07 -12.74 -7.39
N ASN A 83 -10.80 -13.83 -7.21
CA ASN A 83 -10.35 -15.16 -7.60
C ASN A 83 -10.10 -15.22 -9.12
N GLY A 84 -8.92 -15.71 -9.50
CA GLY A 84 -8.56 -16.03 -10.88
C GLY A 84 -7.64 -15.01 -11.57
N ASP A 85 -7.65 -13.74 -11.15
CA ASP A 85 -6.85 -12.71 -11.83
C ASP A 85 -6.09 -11.73 -10.93
N ARG A 86 -6.24 -11.84 -9.60
CA ARG A 86 -5.50 -11.02 -8.61
C ARG A 86 -5.83 -9.52 -8.66
N PHE A 87 -6.91 -9.14 -9.32
CA PHE A 87 -7.38 -7.76 -9.33
C PHE A 87 -8.24 -7.46 -8.12
N VAL A 88 -8.20 -6.21 -7.65
CA VAL A 88 -9.09 -5.70 -6.60
C VAL A 88 -10.22 -4.93 -7.26
N SER A 89 -11.44 -5.21 -6.84
CA SER A 89 -12.63 -4.53 -7.36
C SER A 89 -12.83 -3.16 -6.70
N GLY A 90 -13.51 -2.23 -7.38
CA GLY A 90 -13.89 -0.95 -6.76
C GLY A 90 -14.74 -1.13 -5.50
N ALA A 91 -15.64 -2.10 -5.50
CA ALA A 91 -16.49 -2.43 -4.35
C ALA A 91 -15.69 -2.87 -3.11
N GLU A 92 -14.50 -3.46 -3.28
CA GLU A 92 -13.61 -3.77 -2.16
C GLU A 92 -12.96 -2.51 -1.58
N LEU A 93 -12.64 -1.53 -2.43
CA LEU A 93 -12.02 -0.27 -1.99
C LEU A 93 -13.01 0.72 -1.36
N GLU A 94 -14.30 0.52 -1.61
CA GLU A 94 -15.41 1.37 -1.12
C GLU A 94 -16.03 0.86 0.19
N ARG A 95 -15.54 -0.25 0.74
CA ARG A 95 -15.96 -0.80 2.04
C ARG A 95 -15.53 0.07 3.23
#